data_AF-A0A5T8HU52-F1
#
_entry.id   AF-A0A5T8HU52-F1
#
_cell.length_a   1.000
_cell.length_b   1.000
_cell.length_c   1.000
_cell.angle_alpha   90.00
_cell.angle_beta   90.00
_cell.angle_gamma   90.00
#
_symmetry.space_group_name_H-M   'P 1'
#
loop_
_entity.id
_entity.type
_entity.pdbx_description
1 polymer ?
#
loop_
_entity_poly.entity_id
_entity_poly.type
_entity_poly.pdbx_seq_one_letter_code
_entity_poly.pdbx_strand_id
1 'polypeptide(L)'
;MPQAELLRTELLSRPVLHADETPLQILDTKKDGKAQNGYLWTYVSGETTGDSVVCFDCQPGRASRYPDGRLERNPAHGWLCRVPHAEKRRQYH
;
A
#
# COMPACT_ATOMS: atom_id res chain seq x y z
N MET A 1 -5.75 20.95 -4.30
CA MET A 1 -5.27 19.69 -3.71
C MET A 1 -3.88 19.40 -4.26
N PRO A 2 -2.91 18.98 -3.43
CA PRO A 2 -1.58 18.55 -3.89
C PRO A 2 -1.68 17.40 -4.91
N GLN A 3 -0.74 17.35 -5.86
CA GLN A 3 -0.76 16.41 -7.00
C GLN A 3 -0.84 14.94 -6.57
N ALA A 4 -0.16 14.58 -5.48
CA ALA A 4 -0.19 13.22 -4.93
C ALA A 4 -1.60 12.77 -4.50
N GLU A 5 -2.42 13.67 -3.96
CA GLU A 5 -3.80 13.37 -3.57
C GLU A 5 -4.71 13.17 -4.80
N LEU A 6 -4.46 13.91 -5.88
CA LEU A 6 -5.19 13.74 -7.14
C LEU A 6 -4.87 12.39 -7.78
N LEU A 7 -3.59 12.02 -7.86
CA LEU A 7 -3.17 10.71 -8.38
C LEU A 7 -3.68 9.56 -7.51
N ARG A 8 -3.71 9.72 -6.19
CA ARG A 8 -4.33 8.74 -5.29
C ARG A 8 -5.83 8.60 -5.55
N THR A 9 -6.54 9.72 -5.72
CA THR A 9 -7.98 9.71 -6.01
C THR A 9 -8.27 9.01 -7.34
N GLU A 10 -7.46 9.29 -8.36
CA GLU A 10 -7.54 8.65 -9.67
C GLU A 10 -7.30 7.14 -9.56
N LEU A 11 -6.26 6.72 -8.86
CA LEU A 11 -5.95 5.30 -8.63
C LEU A 11 -7.10 4.56 -7.93
N LEU A 12 -7.70 5.17 -6.90
CA LEU A 12 -8.80 4.57 -6.14
C LEU A 12 -10.12 4.51 -6.94
N SER A 13 -10.23 5.26 -8.03
CA SER A 13 -11.38 5.17 -8.94
C SER A 13 -11.35 3.93 -9.84
N ARG A 14 -10.20 3.25 -9.96
CA ARG A 14 -9.99 2.20 -10.96
C ARG A 14 -10.63 0.84 -10.60
N PRO A 15 -11.31 0.18 -11.57
CA PRO A 15 -11.20 -1.25 -11.88
C PRO A 15 -10.76 -2.27 -10.85
N VAL A 16 -9.46 -2.24 -10.76
CA VAL A 16 -8.62 -3.34 -10.37
C VAL A 16 -7.33 -2.62 -10.04
N LEU A 17 -6.79 -2.97 -8.90
CA LEU A 17 -5.49 -2.50 -8.46
C LEU A 17 -4.66 -3.70 -8.04
N HIS A 18 -3.40 -3.69 -8.44
CA HIS A 18 -2.42 -4.64 -7.95
C HIS A 18 -1.76 -4.01 -6.72
N ALA A 19 -1.69 -4.77 -5.63
CA ALA A 19 -0.98 -4.38 -4.43
C ALA A 19 0.14 -5.38 -4.17
N ASP A 20 1.36 -4.89 -3.94
CA ASP A 20 2.51 -5.71 -3.56
C ASP A 20 3.19 -5.14 -2.30
N GLU A 21 3.70 -6.04 -1.47
CA GLU A 21 4.41 -5.73 -0.23
C GLU A 21 5.88 -6.16 -0.36
N THR A 22 6.78 -5.18 -0.36
CA THR A 22 8.22 -5.43 -0.37
C THR A 22 8.83 -5.06 0.98
N PRO A 23 9.37 -6.02 1.77
CA PRO A 23 10.09 -5.72 3.00
C PRO A 23 11.43 -5.03 2.69
N LEU A 24 11.75 -3.95 3.39
CA LEU A 24 13.01 -3.22 3.23
C LEU A 24 13.46 -2.54 4.54
N GLN A 25 14.70 -2.03 4.56
CA GLN A 25 15.21 -1.25 5.69
C GLN A 25 14.89 0.24 5.50
N ILE A 26 14.18 0.84 6.44
CA ILE A 26 13.81 2.27 6.45
C ILE A 26 14.57 2.96 7.57
N LEU A 27 15.03 4.19 7.31
CA LEU A 27 15.62 5.02 8.36
C LEU A 27 14.54 5.54 9.30
N ASP A 28 14.68 5.24 10.60
CA ASP A 28 13.81 5.81 11.64
C ASP A 28 14.29 7.22 11.99
N THR A 29 13.64 8.23 11.41
CA THR A 29 13.94 9.64 11.69
C THR A 29 13.62 10.05 13.13
N LYS A 30 12.93 9.22 13.91
CA LYS A 30 12.65 9.44 15.34
C LYS A 30 13.67 8.77 16.27
N LYS A 31 14.51 7.86 15.75
CA LYS A 31 15.57 7.15 16.51
C LYS A 31 16.94 7.38 15.88
N ASP A 32 17.30 8.64 15.72
CA ASP A 32 18.63 9.07 15.24
C ASP A 32 19.02 8.48 13.87
N GLY A 33 18.05 8.18 13.00
CA GLY A 33 18.31 7.64 11.67
C GLY A 33 18.77 6.18 11.67
N LYS A 34 18.59 5.42 12.76
CA LYS A 34 18.86 3.98 12.75
C LYS A 34 17.95 3.27 11.76
N ALA A 35 18.52 2.33 11.01
CA ALA A 35 17.74 1.47 10.14
C ALA A 35 16.81 0.58 10.97
N GLN A 36 15.55 0.49 10.53
CA GLN A 36 14.55 -0.42 11.08
C GLN A 36 13.84 -1.16 9.95
N ASN A 37 13.25 -2.30 10.29
CA ASN A 37 12.38 -3.02 9.35
C ASN A 37 11.20 -2.13 8.97
N GLY A 38 10.94 -2.07 7.66
CA GLY A 38 9.79 -1.42 7.09
C GLY A 38 9.27 -2.19 5.89
N TYR A 39 8.13 -1.74 5.41
CA TYR A 39 7.39 -2.38 4.32
C TYR A 39 6.99 -1.30 3.34
N LEU A 40 7.38 -1.48 2.09
CA LEU A 40 6.92 -0.65 0.99
C LEU A 40 5.72 -1.33 0.35
N TRP A 41 4.56 -0.69 0.49
CA TRP A 41 3.38 -1.07 -0.26
C TRP A 41 3.41 -0.35 -1.60
N THR A 42 3.23 -1.11 -2.67
CA THR A 42 3.09 -0.57 -4.02
C THR A 42 1.66 -0.84 -4.50
N TYR A 43 1.03 0.19 -5.07
CA TYR A 43 -0.31 0.10 -5.63
C TYR A 43 -0.26 0.55 -7.08
N VAL A 44 -0.68 -0.32 -8.00
CA VAL A 44 -0.59 -0.10 -9.45
C VAL A 44 -1.98 -0.21 -10.05
N SER A 45 -2.37 0.77 -10.88
CA SER A 45 -3.60 0.72 -11.65
C SER A 45 -3.57 -0.45 -12.65
N GLY A 46 -4.68 -1.15 -12.83
CA GLY A 46 -4.78 -2.22 -13.84
C GLY A 46 -4.44 -1.74 -15.25
N GLU A 47 -3.75 -2.58 -16.01
CA GLU A 47 -3.15 -2.26 -17.33
C GLU A 47 -4.18 -1.80 -18.39
N THR A 48 -5.45 -2.20 -18.23
CA THR A 48 -6.55 -1.84 -19.15
C THR A 48 -7.42 -0.69 -18.65
N THR A 49 -7.02 0.00 -17.58
CA THR A 49 -7.91 0.94 -16.86
C THR A 49 -7.64 2.42 -17.14
N GLY A 50 -6.75 2.76 -18.08
CA GLY A 50 -6.38 4.14 -18.44
C GLY A 50 -4.91 4.43 -18.15
N ASP A 51 -4.58 5.70 -17.88
CA ASP A 51 -3.22 6.13 -17.56
C ASP A 51 -2.65 5.34 -16.38
N SER A 52 -1.38 4.96 -16.48
CA SER A 52 -0.70 4.18 -15.45
C SER A 52 -0.39 5.05 -14.23
N VAL A 53 -0.95 4.67 -13.08
CA VAL A 53 -0.68 5.31 -11.79
C VAL A 53 -0.04 4.31 -10.85
N VAL A 54 1.11 4.68 -10.29
CA VAL A 54 1.82 3.91 -9.27
C VAL A 54 1.92 4.73 -7.99
N CYS A 55 1.57 4.10 -6.88
CA CYS A 55 1.49 4.71 -5.57
C CYS A 55 2.33 3.91 -4.57
N PHE A 56 3.23 4.60 -3.88
CA PHE A 56 4.09 4.01 -2.86
C PHE A 56 3.66 4.43 -1.45
N ASP A 57 3.73 3.49 -0.51
CA ASP A 57 3.48 3.74 0.91
C ASP A 57 4.51 3.03 1.79
N CYS A 58 5.24 3.80 2.60
CA CYS A 58 6.24 3.26 3.51
C CYS A 58 5.62 3.08 4.90
N GLN A 59 5.52 1.84 5.37
CA GLN A 59 4.90 1.51 6.65
C GLN A 59 5.87 0.77 7.56
N PRO A 60 5.87 1.03 8.88
CA PRO A 60 6.74 0.34 9.83
C PRO A 60 6.32 -1.11 10.10
N GLY A 61 5.20 -1.57 9.53
CA GLY A 61 4.67 -2.92 9.75
C GLY A 61 3.86 -3.45 8.57
N ARG A 62 3.55 -4.75 8.63
CA ARG A 62 2.81 -5.52 7.60
C ARG A 62 1.33 -5.79 7.93
N ALA A 63 0.76 -5.04 8.86
CA ALA A 63 -0.61 -5.28 9.31
C ALA A 63 -1.65 -4.82 8.25
N SER A 64 -2.73 -5.57 8.06
CA SER A 64 -3.82 -5.25 7.10
C SER A 64 -4.37 -3.82 7.26
N ARG A 65 -4.30 -3.26 8.48
CA ARG A 65 -4.69 -1.86 8.74
C ARG A 65 -4.01 -0.83 7.82
N TYR A 66 -2.83 -1.14 7.30
CA TYR A 66 -2.07 -0.22 6.44
C TYR A 66 -2.69 -0.12 5.03
N PRO A 67 -2.86 -1.23 4.28
CA PRO A 67 -3.61 -1.17 3.04
C PRO A 67 -5.08 -0.79 3.26
N ASP A 68 -5.73 -1.23 4.34
CA ASP A 68 -7.13 -0.89 4.61
C ASP A 68 -7.34 0.63 4.77
N GLY A 69 -6.48 1.32 5.54
CA GLY A 69 -6.55 2.77 5.69
C GLY A 69 -6.16 3.53 4.42
N ARG A 70 -5.27 2.98 3.59
CA ARG A 70 -4.87 3.59 2.32
C ARG A 70 -5.88 3.39 1.21
N LEU A 71 -6.65 2.30 1.23
CA LEU A 71 -7.64 1.91 0.23
C LEU A 71 -9.10 2.22 0.64
N GLU A 72 -9.32 2.91 1.75
CA GLU A 72 -10.65 3.24 2.25
C GLU A 72 -11.51 4.00 1.20
N ARG A 73 -12.78 3.56 1.08
CA ARG A 73 -13.56 3.45 -0.16
C ARG A 73 -14.36 4.70 -0.59
N ASN A 74 -14.55 4.86 -1.91
CA ASN A 74 -15.69 5.58 -2.54
C ASN A 74 -16.86 4.59 -2.78
N PRO A 75 -18.06 4.81 -2.23
CA PRO A 75 -19.16 3.84 -2.23
C PRO A 75 -19.74 3.44 -3.60
N ALA A 76 -19.39 4.14 -4.69
CA ALA A 76 -19.90 3.86 -6.03
C ALA A 76 -19.25 2.66 -6.74
N HIS A 77 -18.04 2.25 -6.34
CA HIS A 77 -17.29 1.18 -7.01
C HIS A 77 -16.89 0.13 -5.97
N GLY A 78 -17.45 -1.07 -6.06
CA GLY A 78 -17.16 -2.16 -5.13
C GLY A 78 -15.85 -2.85 -5.53
N TRP A 79 -14.82 -2.78 -4.68
CA TRP A 79 -13.59 -3.54 -4.87
C TRP A 79 -13.46 -4.62 -3.80
N LEU A 80 -13.19 -5.84 -4.25
CA LEU A 80 -12.93 -7.00 -3.42
C LEU A 80 -11.55 -7.54 -3.79
N CYS A 81 -10.52 -7.07 -3.08
CA CYS A 81 -9.25 -7.77 -2.95
C CYS A 81 -9.04 -8.04 -1.46
N ARG A 82 -9.67 -9.11 -0.96
CA ARG A 82 -9.32 -9.66 0.36
C ARG A 82 -7.91 -10.24 0.22
N VAL A 83 -6.89 -9.51 0.65
CA VAL A 83 -5.59 -10.12 0.95
C VAL A 83 -5.86 -11.25 1.95
N PRO A 84 -5.58 -12.52 1.60
CA PRO A 84 -5.84 -13.60 2.53
C PRO A 84 -5.01 -13.39 3.79
N HIS A 85 -5.71 -13.48 4.92
CA HIS A 85 -5.16 -13.51 6.26
C HIS A 85 -3.97 -14.48 6.35
N ALA A 86 -2.74 -13.97 6.25
CA ALA A 86 -1.52 -14.73 6.49
C ALA A 86 -1.13 -14.65 7.98
N GLU A 87 -1.99 -15.20 8.83
CA GLU A 87 -1.67 -15.50 10.21
C GLU A 87 -0.93 -16.84 10.26
N LYS A 88 0.42 -16.79 10.25
CA LYS A 88 1.34 -17.53 11.16
C LYS A 88 2.72 -17.80 10.55
N ARG A 89 3.73 -17.54 11.39
CA ARG A 89 5.09 -18.15 11.47
C ARG A 89 6.01 -17.87 10.27
N ARG A 90 7.20 -17.28 10.45
CA ARG A 90 8.29 -17.78 11.29
C ARG A 90 9.11 -16.64 11.92
N GLN A 91 9.31 -16.73 13.23
CA GLN A 91 10.54 -16.23 13.86
C GLN A 91 11.69 -17.07 13.30
N TYR A 92 12.67 -16.43 12.66
CA TYR A 92 13.98 -17.03 12.49
C TYR A 92 14.85 -16.54 13.65
N HIS A 93 15.40 -17.53 14.36
CA HIS A 93 16.40 -17.41 15.41
C HIS A 93 17.70 -16.79 14.89
#